data_AF-K2CLI6-F1
#
_entry.id   AF-K2CLI6-F1
#
_cell.length_a   1.000
_cell.length_b   1.000
_cell.length_c   1.000
_cell.angle_alpha   90.00
_cell.angle_beta   90.00
_cell.angle_gamma   90.00
#
_symmetry.space_group_name_H-M   'P 1'
#
loop_
_entity.id
_entity.type
_entity.pdbx_description
1 polymer ?
#
loop_
_entity_poly.entity_id
_entity_poly.type
_entity_poly.pdbx_seq_one_letter_code
_entity_poly.pdbx_strand_id
1 'polypeptide(L)'
;MAKLKKESKSTNDFSSQPSSNVRSQKLEALKIAMQQIDKQYGTGSIMKLGESSHHLEPISIISTGSIALDIALGVGGLPRGRIIEI
;
A
#
# COMPACT_ATOMS: atom_id res chain seq x y z
N MET A 1 25.06 -38.41 -42.94
CA MET A 1 25.94 -38.13 -41.78
C MET A 1 25.52 -36.79 -41.17
N ALA A 2 24.47 -36.73 -40.36
CA ALA A 2 24.43 -37.09 -38.93
C ALA A 2 25.54 -36.42 -38.10
N LYS A 3 25.21 -35.29 -37.47
CA LYS A 3 25.52 -35.07 -36.05
C LYS A 3 24.55 -34.07 -35.43
N LEU A 4 23.55 -34.64 -34.76
CA LEU A 4 22.89 -34.01 -33.63
C LEU A 4 23.93 -33.71 -32.55
N LYS A 5 23.79 -32.58 -31.85
CA LYS A 5 24.22 -32.48 -30.46
C LYS A 5 23.10 -31.82 -29.66
N LYS A 6 22.37 -32.66 -28.94
CA LYS A 6 21.28 -32.31 -28.02
C LYS A 6 21.87 -31.93 -26.66
N GLU A 7 21.29 -30.88 -26.09
CA GLU A 7 21.07 -30.56 -24.66
C GLU A 7 22.20 -30.74 -23.62
N SER A 8 22.48 -29.65 -22.91
CA SER A 8 22.67 -29.69 -21.45
C SER A 8 21.96 -28.50 -20.82
N LYS A 9 20.83 -28.77 -20.18
CA LYS A 9 20.15 -27.86 -19.23
C LYS A 9 21.15 -27.38 -18.18
N SER A 10 21.23 -26.07 -17.94
CA SER A 10 21.38 -25.56 -16.59
C SER A 10 20.15 -24.70 -16.29
N THR A 11 19.30 -25.29 -15.47
CA THR A 11 18.23 -24.64 -14.73
C THR A 11 18.85 -23.72 -13.68
N ASN A 12 18.24 -22.53 -13.53
CA ASN A 12 18.32 -21.56 -12.44
C ASN A 12 19.04 -20.26 -12.80
N ASP A 13 18.24 -19.25 -13.13
CA ASP A 13 18.51 -17.90 -12.62
C ASP A 13 17.18 -17.25 -12.19
N PHE A 14 16.74 -17.63 -11.00
CA PHE A 14 15.66 -16.95 -10.29
C PHE A 14 16.25 -15.73 -9.56
N SER A 15 16.87 -14.81 -10.30
CA SER A 15 17.29 -13.51 -9.75
C SER A 15 17.50 -12.44 -10.83
N SER A 16 16.48 -12.19 -11.65
CA SER A 16 16.48 -10.99 -12.51
C SER A 16 16.22 -9.72 -11.69
N GLN A 17 17.27 -9.20 -11.07
CA GLN A 17 17.27 -7.80 -10.60
C GLN A 17 16.98 -6.91 -11.81
N PRO A 18 15.87 -6.14 -11.82
CA PRO A 18 15.52 -5.36 -12.98
C PRO A 18 16.53 -4.24 -13.17
N SER A 19 17.07 -4.13 -14.39
CA SER A 19 17.93 -3.02 -14.80
C SER A 19 17.29 -1.68 -14.42
N SER A 20 18.08 -0.75 -13.90
CA SER A 20 17.65 0.54 -13.34
C SER A 20 16.65 1.32 -14.22
N ASN A 21 16.76 1.15 -15.54
CA ASN A 21 15.88 1.74 -16.53
C ASN A 21 14.42 1.24 -16.42
N VAL A 22 14.23 -0.06 -16.19
CA VAL A 22 12.88 -0.66 -16.00
C VAL A 22 12.22 -0.14 -14.72
N ARG A 23 12.99 0.08 -13.65
CA ARG A 23 12.46 0.65 -12.39
C ARG A 23 11.98 2.09 -12.59
N SER A 24 12.70 2.90 -13.36
CA SER A 24 12.30 4.28 -13.69
C SER A 24 11.00 4.31 -14.49
N GLN A 25 10.90 3.50 -15.56
CA GLN A 25 9.69 3.41 -16.39
C GLN A 25 8.45 2.99 -15.58
N LYS A 26 8.62 2.04 -14.64
CA LYS A 26 7.55 1.62 -13.73
C LYS A 26 7.08 2.76 -12.81
N LEU A 27 8.01 3.57 -12.30
CA LEU A 27 7.67 4.71 -11.43
C LEU A 27 6.96 5.82 -12.20
N GLU A 28 7.34 6.05 -13.46
CA GLU A 28 6.68 7.03 -14.32
C GLU A 28 5.26 6.60 -14.67
N ALA A 29 5.07 5.35 -15.09
CA ALA A 29 3.74 4.79 -15.34
C ALA A 29 2.84 4.85 -14.09
N LEU A 30 3.40 4.56 -12.90
CA LEU A 30 2.70 4.68 -11.63
C LEU A 30 2.24 6.12 -11.37
N LYS A 31 3.11 7.12 -11.57
CA LYS A 31 2.76 8.54 -11.38
C LYS A 31 1.63 8.96 -12.31
N ILE A 32 1.68 8.55 -13.58
CA ILE A 32 0.62 8.85 -14.56
C ILE A 32 -0.71 8.24 -14.12
N ALA A 33 -0.71 6.98 -13.68
CA ALA A 33 -1.92 6.32 -13.19
C ALA A 33 -2.51 7.02 -11.95
N MET A 34 -1.66 7.42 -11.00
CA MET A 34 -2.10 8.19 -9.83
C MET A 34 -2.74 9.52 -10.22
N GLN A 35 -2.16 10.25 -11.18
CA GLN A 35 -2.73 11.50 -11.69
C GLN A 35 -4.08 11.28 -12.41
N GLN A 36 -4.23 10.17 -13.12
CA GLN A 36 -5.50 9.83 -13.78
C GLN A 36 -6.61 9.56 -12.76
N ILE A 37 -6.32 8.85 -11.67
CA ILE A 37 -7.27 8.59 -10.59
C ILE A 37 -7.68 9.91 -9.92
N ASP A 38 -6.72 10.76 -9.58
CA ASP A 38 -7.00 12.06 -8.92
C ASP A 38 -7.85 12.99 -9.81
N LYS A 39 -7.61 13.00 -11.12
CA LYS A 39 -8.41 13.77 -12.07
C LYS A 39 -9.84 13.23 -12.22
N GLN A 40 -10.03 11.91 -12.18
CA GLN A 40 -11.34 11.28 -12.41
C GLN A 40 -12.24 11.32 -11.17
N TYR A 41 -11.65 11.15 -9.98
CA TYR A 41 -12.40 10.97 -8.73
C TYR A 41 -12.24 12.13 -7.75
N GLY A 42 -11.46 13.16 -8.12
CA GLY A 42 -11.20 14.34 -7.32
C GLY A 42 -9.95 14.21 -6.45
N THR A 43 -9.50 15.37 -5.95
CA THR A 43 -8.29 15.50 -5.14
C THR A 43 -8.35 14.65 -3.88
N GLY A 44 -7.30 13.85 -3.64
CA GLY A 44 -7.18 13.02 -2.45
C GLY A 44 -7.85 11.65 -2.59
N SER A 45 -8.36 11.32 -3.78
CA SER A 45 -8.89 9.99 -4.10
C SER A 45 -7.82 8.90 -4.09
N ILE A 46 -6.55 9.25 -4.30
CA ILE A 46 -5.39 8.37 -4.11
C ILE A 46 -4.19 9.15 -3.57
N MET A 47 -3.55 8.62 -2.53
CA MET A 47 -2.36 9.20 -1.91
C MET A 47 -1.47 8.10 -1.34
N LYS A 48 -0.20 8.41 -1.10
CA LYS A 48 0.64 7.51 -0.31
C LYS A 48 0.32 7.69 1.17
N LEU A 49 0.16 6.56 1.87
CA LEU A 49 0.00 6.56 3.31
C LEU A 49 1.26 7.17 3.97
N GLY A 50 1.12 8.29 4.66
CA GLY A 50 2.19 8.96 5.40
C GLY A 50 3.01 10.01 4.63
N GLU A 51 2.72 10.29 3.36
CA GLU A 51 3.43 11.32 2.58
C GLU A 51 2.76 12.71 2.75
N SER A 52 3.27 13.48 3.73
CA SER A 52 3.10 14.93 4.00
C SER A 52 1.68 15.54 4.21
N SER A 53 1.55 16.26 5.33
CA SER A 53 0.58 17.34 5.64
C SER A 53 -0.88 16.99 5.89
N HIS A 54 -1.42 15.89 5.37
CA HIS A 54 -2.66 15.31 5.90
C HIS A 54 -2.28 14.28 6.96
N HIS A 55 -1.93 14.82 8.12
CA HIS A 55 -2.17 14.23 9.42
C HIS A 55 -2.64 12.77 9.39
N LEU A 56 -1.81 11.88 9.94
CA LEU A 56 -2.36 10.81 10.77
C LEU A 56 -3.09 11.51 11.93
N GLU A 57 -4.24 12.14 11.63
CA GLU A 57 -5.08 12.74 12.66
C GLU A 57 -5.33 11.61 13.65
N PRO A 58 -5.07 11.85 14.95
CA PRO A 58 -5.45 10.89 15.97
C PRO A 58 -6.87 10.44 15.69
N ILE A 59 -7.09 9.12 15.63
CA ILE A 59 -8.42 8.59 15.36
C ILE A 59 -9.36 9.22 16.37
N SER A 60 -10.33 10.00 15.88
CA SER A 60 -11.28 10.65 16.77
C SER A 60 -12.10 9.60 17.50
N ILE A 61 -12.25 9.76 18.81
CA ILE A 61 -12.93 8.80 19.69
C ILE A 61 -14.16 9.42 20.36
N ILE A 62 -15.05 8.56 20.83
CA ILE A 62 -16.15 8.89 21.73
C ILE A 62 -15.97 8.04 23.00
N SER A 63 -15.92 8.66 24.19
CA SER A 63 -15.83 7.92 25.45
C SER A 63 -17.03 6.98 25.60
N THR A 64 -16.79 5.79 26.13
CA THR A 64 -17.86 4.83 26.48
C THR A 64 -18.66 5.25 27.71
N GLY A 65 -18.21 6.28 28.44
CA GLY A 65 -18.76 6.68 29.74
C GLY A 65 -18.25 5.84 30.92
N SER A 66 -17.46 4.80 30.67
CA SER A 66 -16.79 3.98 31.68
C SER A 66 -15.28 4.13 31.55
N ILE A 67 -14.64 4.70 32.58
CA ILE A 67 -13.18 4.91 32.59
C ILE A 67 -12.41 3.60 32.43
N ALA A 68 -12.88 2.52 33.06
CA ALA A 68 -12.23 1.22 32.98
C ALA A 68 -12.29 0.65 31.56
N LEU A 69 -13.41 0.84 30.86
CA LEU A 69 -13.59 0.35 29.50
C LEU A 69 -12.79 1.19 28.49
N ASP A 70 -12.79 2.52 28.63
CA ASP A 70 -11.99 3.42 27.79
C ASP A 70 -10.49 3.09 27.87
N ILE A 71 -10.00 2.80 29.08
CA ILE A 71 -8.61 2.35 29.29
C ILE A 71 -8.39 0.97 28.66
N ALA A 72 -9.30 0.02 28.87
CA ALA A 72 -9.18 -1.34 28.32
C ALA A 72 -9.15 -1.35 26.78
N LEU A 73 -9.85 -0.42 26.13
CA LEU A 73 -9.82 -0.26 24.67
C LEU A 73 -8.48 0.29 24.15
N GLY A 74 -7.61 0.84 25.01
CA GLY A 74 -6.28 1.34 24.68
C GLY A 74 -6.23 2.66 23.90
N VAL A 75 -7.24 2.92 23.06
CA VAL A 75 -7.40 4.18 22.32
C VAL A 75 -8.24 5.21 23.08
N GLY A 76 -8.81 4.85 24.23
CA GLY A 76 -9.56 5.76 25.10
C GLY A 76 -11.07 5.85 24.84
N GLY A 77 -11.63 5.02 23.95
CA GLY A 77 -13.06 5.02 23.64
C GLY A 77 -13.40 4.36 22.30
N LEU A 78 -14.61 4.60 21.80
CA LEU A 78 -15.09 4.06 20.51
C LEU A 78 -14.55 4.90 19.34
N PRO A 79 -13.85 4.29 18.36
CA PRO A 79 -13.31 5.01 17.21
C PRO A 79 -14.42 5.45 16.23
N ARG A 80 -14.42 6.74 15.86
CA ARG A 80 -15.37 7.28 14.87
C ARG A 80 -15.06 6.76 13.47
N GLY A 81 -16.10 6.62 12.65
CA GLY A 81 -15.99 6.10 11.29
C GLY A 81 -15.72 4.59 11.23
N ARG A 82 -15.95 3.86 12.33
CA ARG A 82 -15.84 2.41 12.43
C ARG A 82 -17.14 1.81 12.96
N ILE A 83 -17.35 0.55 12.58
CA ILE A 83 -18.47 -0.26 13.06
C ILE A 83 -18.04 -0.90 14.38
N ILE A 84 -18.92 -0.84 15.38
CA ILE A 84 -18.74 -1.44 16.70
C ILE A 84 -19.84 -2.47 16.91
N GLU A 85 -19.47 -3.66 17.35
CA GLU A 85 -20.38 -4.71 17.82
C GLU A 85 -20.27 -4.77 19.35
N ILE A 86 -21.41 -4.92 20.03
CA ILE A 86 -21.52 -4.91 21.50
C ILE A 86 -22.02 -6.28 21.95
#